data_AF-A0A528V3E1-F1
#
_entry.id   AF-A0A528V3E1-F1
#
_cell.length_a   1.000
_cell.length_b   1.000
_cell.length_c   1.000
_cell.angle_alpha   90.00
_cell.angle_beta   90.00
_cell.angle_gamma   90.00
#
_symmetry.space_group_name_H-M   'P 1'
#
loop_
_entity.id
_entity.type
_entity.pdbx_description
1 polymer ?
#
loop_
_entity_poly.entity_id
_entity_poly.type
_entity_poly.pdbx_seq_one_letter_code
_entity_poly.pdbx_strand_id
1 'polypeptide(L)'
;HEHGGRMAHLVDELDMPGHAFYAWDARGNGRSAGERGYAPSFAALVRDIDCLVREIGRDGFSQRDIALIAQSFGAVLAAAWVHDYA
;
A
#
# COMPACT_ATOMS: atom_id res chain seq x y z
N HIS A 1 -0.84 15.85 2.25
CA HIS A 1 -0.07 15.63 3.50
C HIS A 1 -0.06 14.15 3.94
N GLU A 2 -0.55 13.22 3.11
CA GLU A 2 -0.33 11.79 3.30
C GLU A 2 0.77 11.31 2.34
N HIS A 3 1.72 10.53 2.84
CA HIS A 3 2.89 10.02 2.13
C HIS A 3 3.33 8.72 2.83
N GLY A 4 3.75 7.71 2.07
CA GLY A 4 4.24 6.43 2.59
C GLY A 4 5.38 6.58 3.60
N GLY A 5 6.20 7.64 3.48
CA GLY A 5 7.26 7.97 4.44
C GLY A 5 6.79 8.23 5.88
N ARG A 6 5.51 8.51 6.12
CA ARG A 6 4.96 8.61 7.49
C ARG A 6 4.99 7.27 8.24
N MET A 7 5.08 6.16 7.51
CA MET A 7 5.16 4.82 8.06
C MET A 7 6.60 4.29 8.13
N ALA A 8 7.60 5.09 7.72
CA ALA A 8 9.00 4.64 7.67
C ALA A 8 9.54 4.19 9.05
N HIS A 9 9.15 4.88 10.12
CA HIS A 9 9.49 4.48 11.50
C HIS A 9 9.09 3.03 11.86
N LEU A 10 8.06 2.46 11.22
CA LEU A 10 7.61 1.09 11.50
C LEU A 10 8.67 0.06 11.13
N VAL A 11 9.53 0.35 10.15
CA VAL A 11 10.62 -0.56 9.75
C VAL A 11 11.58 -0.77 10.93
N ASP A 12 11.96 0.32 11.59
CA ASP A 12 12.87 0.28 12.73
C ASP A 12 12.17 -0.25 13.99
N GLU A 13 10.89 0.10 14.21
CA GLU A 13 10.13 -0.32 15.40
C GLU A 13 9.76 -1.80 15.40
N LEU A 14 9.46 -2.37 14.22
CA LEU A 14 9.10 -3.78 14.12
C LEU A 14 10.32 -4.72 14.23
N ASP A 15 11.52 -4.26 13.87
CA ASP A 15 12.78 -5.00 13.94
C ASP A 15 12.66 -6.44 13.37
N MET A 16 12.19 -6.53 12.13
CA MET A 16 11.92 -7.80 11.44
C MET A 16 12.93 -8.03 10.31
N PRO A 17 14.20 -8.39 10.60
CA PRO A 17 15.27 -8.46 9.60
C PRO A 17 15.06 -9.52 8.49
N GLY A 18 14.11 -10.44 8.68
CA GLY A 18 13.70 -11.43 7.67
C GLY A 18 12.55 -10.97 6.76
N HIS A 19 12.07 -9.74 6.91
CA HIS A 19 10.93 -9.21 6.14
C HIS A 19 11.36 -8.03 5.29
N ALA A 20 10.82 -7.96 4.07
CA ALA A 20 10.94 -6.79 3.21
C ALA A 20 9.76 -5.84 3.47
N PHE A 21 10.04 -4.55 3.58
CA PHE A 21 9.03 -3.51 3.77
C PHE A 21 8.84 -2.71 2.49
N TYR A 22 7.59 -2.64 2.04
CA TYR A 22 7.18 -1.85 0.89
C TYR A 22 6.18 -0.79 1.31
N ALA A 23 6.32 0.40 0.74
CA ALA A 23 5.36 1.48 0.90
C ALA A 23 5.23 2.23 -0.42
N TRP A 24 4.04 2.75 -0.70
CA TRP A 24 3.80 3.56 -1.88
C TRP A 24 2.99 4.81 -1.51
N ASP A 25 3.02 5.79 -2.40
CA ASP A 25 2.11 6.91 -2.34
C ASP A 25 0.89 6.62 -3.18
N ALA A 26 -0.30 6.71 -2.58
CA ALA A 26 -1.54 6.69 -3.35
C ALA A 26 -1.51 7.80 -4.43
N ARG A 27 -2.20 7.58 -5.55
CA ARG A 27 -2.40 8.61 -6.58
C ARG A 27 -2.88 9.92 -5.95
N GLY A 28 -2.39 11.05 -6.46
CA GLY A 28 -2.74 12.35 -5.87
C GLY A 28 -2.11 12.64 -4.50
N ASN A 29 -1.29 11.75 -3.95
CA ASN A 29 -0.56 11.92 -2.68
C ASN A 29 0.96 11.85 -2.85
N GLY A 30 1.68 12.33 -1.84
CA GLY A 30 3.15 12.34 -1.78
C GLY A 30 3.85 12.69 -3.10
N ARG A 31 4.71 11.77 -3.55
CA ARG A 31 5.51 11.83 -4.78
C ARG A 31 4.84 11.15 -5.97
N SER A 32 3.72 10.45 -5.77
CA SER A 32 2.94 9.87 -6.87
C SER A 32 2.36 10.97 -7.76
N ALA A 33 2.35 10.74 -9.07
CA ALA A 33 1.80 11.68 -10.06
C ALA A 33 0.28 11.90 -9.92
N GLY A 34 -0.26 12.84 -10.71
CA GLY A 34 -1.69 13.18 -10.78
C GLY A 34 -2.09 14.44 -10.02
N GLU A 35 -3.34 14.86 -10.15
CA GLU A 35 -3.90 15.99 -9.40
C GLU A 35 -3.92 15.69 -7.89
N ARG A 36 -3.58 16.68 -7.05
CA ARG A 36 -3.45 16.48 -5.60
C ARG A 36 -4.81 16.18 -4.98
N GLY A 37 -4.88 15.10 -4.21
CA GLY A 37 -6.12 14.64 -3.57
C GLY A 37 -7.14 14.01 -4.53
N TYR A 38 -6.77 13.80 -5.81
CA TYR A 38 -7.68 13.24 -6.80
C TYR A 38 -7.41 11.77 -7.09
N ALA A 39 -8.50 11.01 -7.20
CA ALA A 39 -8.55 9.67 -7.74
C ALA A 39 -9.78 9.56 -8.68
N PRO A 40 -9.69 8.85 -9.82
CA PRO A 40 -10.83 8.66 -10.71
C PRO A 40 -12.03 7.97 -10.04
N SER A 41 -11.76 7.10 -9.06
CA SER A 41 -12.78 6.46 -8.21
C SER A 41 -12.13 5.83 -6.98
N PHE A 42 -12.95 5.45 -5.99
CA PHE A 42 -12.51 4.63 -4.86
C PHE A 42 -11.95 3.27 -5.33
N ALA A 43 -12.63 2.61 -6.27
CA ALA A 43 -12.16 1.34 -6.85
C ALA A 43 -10.79 1.48 -7.53
N ALA A 44 -10.48 2.64 -8.12
CA ALA A 44 -9.18 2.90 -8.70
C ALA A 44 -8.07 2.95 -7.64
N LEU A 45 -8.36 3.38 -6.41
CA LEU A 45 -7.42 3.32 -5.28
C LEU A 45 -7.25 1.90 -4.76
N VAL A 46 -8.34 1.13 -4.65
CA VAL A 46 -8.29 -0.29 -4.24
C VAL A 46 -7.45 -1.11 -5.23
N ARG A 47 -7.64 -0.90 -6.54
CA ARG A 47 -6.86 -1.57 -7.59
C ARG A 47 -5.37 -1.23 -7.54
N ASP A 48 -4.99 -0.04 -7.07
CA ASP A 48 -3.57 0.30 -6.93
C ASP A 48 -2.86 -0.61 -5.90
N ILE A 49 -3.58 -1.09 -4.87
CA ILE A 49 -3.05 -2.07 -3.90
C ILE A 49 -2.74 -3.40 -4.60
N ASP A 50 -3.67 -3.89 -5.41
CA ASP A 50 -3.50 -5.11 -6.21
C ASP A 50 -2.32 -5.00 -7.19
N CYS A 51 -2.14 -3.83 -7.82
CA CYS A 51 -0.98 -3.55 -8.66
C CYS A 51 0.33 -3.62 -7.86
N LEU A 52 0.38 -3.04 -6.65
CA LEU A 52 1.57 -3.11 -5.81
C LEU A 52 1.88 -4.55 -5.38
N VAL A 53 0.88 -5.30 -4.92
CA VAL A 53 1.04 -6.70 -4.50
C VAL A 53 1.58 -7.55 -5.65
N ARG A 54 1.09 -7.34 -6.88
CA ARG A 54 1.65 -8.00 -8.08
C ARG A 54 3.09 -7.58 -8.38
N GLU A 55 3.44 -6.32 -8.16
CA GLU A 55 4.81 -5.86 -8.34
C GLU A 55 5.75 -6.50 -7.32
N ILE A 56 5.36 -6.55 -6.05
CA ILE A 56 6.10 -7.25 -4.98
C ILE A 56 6.28 -8.74 -5.33
N GLY A 57 5.29 -9.36 -5.98
CA GLY A 57 5.40 -10.75 -6.43
C GLY A 57 6.56 -11.01 -7.40
N ARG A 58 7.08 -9.98 -8.08
CA ARG A 58 8.28 -10.12 -8.93
C ARG A 58 9.56 -10.31 -8.13
N ASP A 59 9.56 -9.92 -6.86
CA ASP A 59 10.68 -10.15 -5.93
C ASP A 59 10.64 -11.56 -5.32
N GLY A 60 9.67 -12.40 -5.71
CA GLY A 60 9.57 -13.81 -5.33
C GLY A 60 8.63 -14.10 -4.15
N PHE A 61 7.92 -13.08 -3.64
CA PHE A 61 6.92 -13.26 -2.58
C PHE A 61 5.57 -13.72 -3.14
N SER A 62 4.91 -14.69 -2.50
CA SER A 62 3.52 -15.00 -2.82
C SER A 62 2.57 -14.08 -2.06
N GLN A 63 1.34 -13.93 -2.54
CA GLN A 63 0.32 -13.12 -1.85
C GLN A 63 0.07 -13.59 -0.41
N ARG A 64 0.26 -14.88 -0.11
CA ARG A 64 0.09 -15.45 1.24
C ARG A 64 1.21 -15.06 2.20
N ASP A 65 2.34 -14.59 1.68
CA ASP A 65 3.49 -14.15 2.47
C ASP A 65 3.41 -12.64 2.81
N ILE A 66 2.36 -11.95 2.35
CA ILE A 66 2.21 -10.51 2.47
C ILE A 66 1.24 -10.17 3.61
N ALA A 67 1.71 -9.33 4.54
CA ALA A 67 0.87 -8.65 5.51
C ALA A 67 0.68 -7.17 5.12
N LEU A 68 -0.53 -6.65 5.29
CA LEU A 68 -0.84 -5.24 5.05
C LEU A 68 -0.98 -4.49 6.37
N ILE A 69 -0.23 -3.39 6.52
CA ILE A 69 -0.38 -2.43 7.62
C ILE A 69 -0.97 -1.16 7.03
N ALA A 70 -2.12 -0.74 7.55
CA ALA A 70 -2.82 0.43 7.05
C ALA A 70 -3.57 1.15 8.18
N GLN A 71 -3.74 2.47 8.02
CA GLN A 71 -4.35 3.34 9.03
C GLN A 71 -5.41 4.25 8.37
N SER A 72 -6.48 4.56 9.11
CA SER A 72 -7.54 5.49 8.67
C SER A 72 -8.11 5.11 7.30
N PHE A 73 -8.15 6.03 6.33
CA PHE A 73 -8.61 5.77 4.97
C PHE A 73 -7.84 4.64 4.27
N GLY A 74 -6.53 4.49 4.54
CA GLY A 74 -5.74 3.37 4.04
C GLY A 74 -6.28 2.02 4.54
N ALA A 75 -6.80 1.94 5.77
CA ALA A 75 -7.38 0.71 6.31
C ALA A 75 -8.70 0.36 5.61
N VAL A 76 -9.50 1.37 5.23
CA VAL A 76 -10.72 1.18 4.43
C VAL A 76 -10.37 0.64 3.04
N LEU A 77 -9.32 1.18 2.41
CA LEU A 77 -8.83 0.68 1.12
C LEU A 77 -8.31 -0.76 1.23
N ALA A 78 -7.53 -1.07 2.26
CA ALA A 78 -7.00 -2.42 2.49
C ALA A 78 -8.12 -3.44 2.74
N ALA A 79 -9.13 -3.08 3.53
CA ALA A 79 -10.29 -3.95 3.77
C ALA A 79 -11.09 -4.21 2.48
N ALA A 80 -11.31 -3.19 1.66
CA ALA A 80 -11.96 -3.35 0.35
C ALA A 80 -11.11 -4.21 -0.60
N TRP A 81 -9.79 -4.04 -0.59
CA TRP A 81 -8.90 -4.88 -1.41
C TRP A 81 -8.95 -6.34 -0.98
N VAL A 82 -8.92 -6.62 0.32
CA VAL A 82 -9.04 -8.00 0.82
C VAL A 82 -10.36 -8.63 0.38
N HIS A 83 -11.46 -7.88 0.42
CA HIS A 83 -12.77 -8.36 -0.01
C HIS A 83 -12.83 -8.65 -1.53
N ASP A 84 -12.23 -7.80 -2.36
CA ASP A 84 -12.37 -7.86 -3.81
C ASP A 84 -11.29 -8.71 -4.52
N TYR A 85 -10.12 -8.88 -3.89
CA TYR A 85 -8.91 -9.43 -4.54
C TYR A 85 -8.14 -10.49 -3.73
N ALA A 86 -8.44 -10.72 -2.45
CA ALA A 86 -7.65 -11.62 -1.59
C ALA A 86 -8.42 -12.85 -1.09
#